data_AF-A0A7S1E5U9-F1
#
_entry.id   AF-A0A7S1E5U9-F1
#
_cell.length_a   1.000
_cell.length_b   1.000
_cell.length_c   1.000
_cell.angle_alpha   90.00
_cell.angle_beta   90.00
_cell.angle_gamma   90.00
#
_symmetry.space_group_name_H-M   'P 1'
#
loop_
_entity.id
_entity.type
_entity.pdbx_description
1 polymer ?
#
loop_
_entity_poly.entity_id
_entity_poly.type
_entity_poly.pdbx_seq_one_letter_code
_entity_poly.pdbx_strand_id
1 'polypeptide(L)'
;GHQAHLGQGEGGEQVVDELSEPGFHAVIVERVGTTDWLQSRLIFEQTPVRIGPHSLPNRLFVAPMAGVTDRPFRQLCRRLGAGYAVSEMVTSRKELWGSLKTSRRADHTGEPGPIAVQIAGTDAAMMAEAAAYNIDRGAQIIDINMGCPAKKVCNKWAGSALMRNEALALEIVE
;
A
#
# COMPACT_ATOMS: atom_id res chain seq x y z
N GLY A 1 -53.19 -0.42 -30.18
CA GLY A 1 -53.59 0.54 -29.13
C GLY A 1 -54.38 -0.20 -28.10
N HIS A 2 -53.87 -0.30 -26.87
CA HIS A 2 -54.62 -0.65 -25.68
C HIS A 2 -53.90 -0.05 -24.47
N GLN A 3 -54.72 0.45 -23.55
CA GLN A 3 -54.40 1.36 -22.45
C GLN A 3 -53.50 0.74 -21.38
N ALA A 4 -52.65 1.56 -20.76
CA ALA A 4 -51.99 1.23 -19.51
C ALA A 4 -52.97 1.45 -18.34
N HIS A 5 -53.25 0.38 -17.59
CA HIS A 5 -53.78 0.49 -16.23
C HIS A 5 -52.59 0.59 -15.27
N LEU A 6 -52.60 1.64 -14.44
CA LEU A 6 -51.69 1.78 -13.30
C LEU A 6 -52.16 0.81 -12.20
N GLY A 7 -51.38 -0.24 -11.97
CA GLY A 7 -51.45 -1.08 -10.77
C GLY A 7 -50.30 -0.71 -9.85
N GLN A 8 -50.62 -0.26 -8.64
CA GLN A 8 -49.66 -0.17 -7.54
C GLN A 8 -49.26 -1.60 -7.14
N GLY A 9 -47.98 -1.91 -7.25
CA GLY A 9 -47.38 -3.16 -6.80
C GLY A 9 -46.13 -2.84 -6.00
N GLU A 10 -46.22 -3.02 -4.69
CA GLU A 10 -45.07 -3.16 -3.81
C GLU A 10 -44.27 -4.39 -4.25
N GLY A 11 -43.00 -4.22 -4.60
CA GLY A 11 -42.13 -5.31 -5.01
C GLY A 11 -40.83 -4.78 -5.60
N GLY A 12 -39.75 -4.85 -4.84
CA GLY A 12 -38.43 -4.44 -5.30
C GLY A 12 -37.98 -5.30 -6.49
N GLU A 13 -37.53 -4.62 -7.55
CA GLU A 13 -36.83 -5.26 -8.65
C GLU A 13 -35.32 -5.09 -8.40
N GLN A 14 -34.68 -6.18 -8.01
CA GLN A 14 -33.23 -6.30 -7.85
C GLN A 14 -32.61 -6.39 -9.25
N VAL A 15 -31.70 -5.49 -9.57
CA VAL A 15 -30.71 -5.71 -10.63
C VAL A 15 -29.36 -5.81 -9.94
N VAL A 16 -28.85 -7.04 -9.83
CA VAL A 16 -27.49 -7.33 -9.37
C VAL A 16 -26.61 -7.51 -10.59
N ASP A 17 -25.81 -6.50 -10.92
CA ASP A 17 -24.63 -6.71 -11.78
C ASP A 17 -23.43 -6.97 -10.86
N GLU A 18 -23.15 -8.26 -10.67
CA GLU A 18 -22.03 -8.76 -9.88
C GLU A 18 -20.77 -8.80 -10.74
N LEU A 19 -20.01 -7.71 -10.78
CA LEU A 19 -18.65 -7.72 -11.33
C LEU A 19 -17.70 -8.30 -10.27
N SER A 20 -17.59 -9.63 -10.25
CA SER A 20 -16.66 -10.37 -9.38
C SER A 20 -15.30 -10.57 -10.07
N GLU A 21 -14.36 -9.65 -9.82
CA GLU A 21 -12.93 -9.90 -10.03
C GLU A 21 -12.31 -10.41 -8.70
N PRO A 22 -11.53 -11.51 -8.68
CA PRO A 22 -11.01 -12.07 -7.45
C PRO A 22 -9.87 -11.20 -6.90
N GLY A 23 -10.15 -10.46 -5.82
CA GLY A 23 -9.13 -9.71 -5.06
C GLY A 23 -9.46 -8.26 -4.76
N PHE A 24 -10.58 -7.73 -5.28
CA PHE A 24 -11.01 -6.36 -5.01
C PHE A 24 -12.44 -6.34 -4.44
N HIS A 25 -12.56 -6.23 -3.12
CA HIS A 25 -13.84 -5.88 -2.49
C HIS A 25 -13.94 -4.36 -2.37
N ALA A 26 -14.26 -3.69 -3.47
CA ALA A 26 -14.83 -2.36 -3.40
C ALA A 26 -16.34 -2.50 -3.23
N VAL A 27 -16.82 -2.41 -1.98
CA VAL A 27 -18.24 -2.25 -1.72
C VAL A 27 -18.61 -0.83 -2.12
N ILE A 28 -19.13 -0.64 -3.33
CA ILE A 28 -19.86 0.58 -3.67
C ILE A 28 -21.18 0.50 -2.91
N VAL A 29 -21.25 1.18 -1.77
CA VAL A 29 -22.50 1.35 -1.03
C VAL A 29 -23.33 2.38 -1.78
N GLU A 30 -24.22 1.92 -2.67
CA GLU A 30 -25.32 2.76 -3.11
C GLU A 30 -26.19 3.12 -1.90
N ARG A 31 -26.65 4.36 -1.89
CA ARG A 31 -27.22 5.06 -0.73
C ARG A 31 -28.56 4.45 -0.32
N VAL A 32 -28.54 3.32 0.40
CA VAL A 32 -29.70 2.77 1.10
C VAL A 32 -29.77 3.42 2.49
N GLY A 33 -31.00 3.55 3.01
CA GLY A 33 -31.40 4.43 4.11
C GLY A 33 -30.51 4.46 5.37
N THR A 34 -30.71 5.53 6.13
CA THR A 34 -29.92 6.11 7.23
C THR A 34 -29.57 5.22 8.44
N THR A 35 -29.69 3.90 8.38
CA THR A 35 -29.35 2.94 9.45
C THR A 35 -28.14 2.04 9.18
N ASP A 36 -27.61 2.03 7.96
CA ASP A 36 -26.58 1.06 7.52
C ASP A 36 -25.11 1.50 7.81
N TRP A 37 -24.88 2.79 8.07
CA TRP A 37 -23.54 3.35 8.27
C TRP A 37 -22.82 2.86 9.54
N LEU A 38 -23.56 2.61 10.62
CA LEU A 38 -22.98 2.15 11.89
C LEU A 38 -22.52 0.70 11.79
N GLN A 39 -23.29 -0.16 11.13
CA GLN A 39 -22.88 -1.55 10.85
C GLN A 39 -21.70 -1.60 9.88
N SER A 40 -21.74 -0.82 8.80
CA SER A 40 -20.63 -0.72 7.85
C SER A 40 -19.33 -0.22 8.50
N ARG A 41 -19.43 0.76 9.42
CA ARG A 41 -18.29 1.25 10.19
C ARG A 41 -17.75 0.20 11.18
N LEU A 42 -18.63 -0.53 11.87
CA LEU A 42 -18.24 -1.63 12.76
C LEU A 42 -17.53 -2.76 12.00
N ILE A 43 -18.02 -3.13 10.81
CA ILE A 43 -17.40 -4.15 9.95
C ILE A 43 -16.03 -3.69 9.45
N PHE A 44 -15.89 -2.41 9.07
CA PHE A 44 -14.61 -1.83 8.66
C PHE A 44 -13.61 -1.77 9.83
N GLU A 45 -14.06 -1.44 11.04
CA GLU A 45 -13.20 -1.43 12.24
C GLU A 45 -12.77 -2.85 12.66
N GLN A 46 -13.58 -3.88 12.37
CA GLN A 46 -13.34 -5.26 12.80
C GLN A 46 -12.54 -6.12 11.82
N THR A 47 -12.48 -5.75 10.53
CA THR A 47 -11.74 -6.54 9.53
C THR A 47 -10.24 -6.24 9.60
N PRO A 48 -9.35 -7.23 9.81
CA PRO A 48 -7.90 -7.02 9.80
C PRO A 48 -7.42 -6.50 8.44
N VAL A 49 -6.51 -5.53 8.43
CA VAL A 49 -5.84 -5.11 7.19
C VAL A 49 -4.90 -6.23 6.73
N ARG A 50 -5.00 -6.60 5.46
CA ARG A 50 -4.12 -7.60 4.83
C ARG A 50 -3.30 -6.98 3.72
N ILE A 51 -2.02 -7.34 3.64
CA ILE A 51 -1.12 -7.02 2.53
C ILE A 51 -0.63 -8.35 1.98
N GLY A 52 -1.19 -8.79 0.84
CA GLY A 52 -0.98 -10.13 0.32
C GLY A 52 -1.26 -11.21 1.39
N PRO A 53 -0.30 -12.10 1.69
CA PRO A 53 -0.48 -13.15 2.70
C PRO A 53 -0.41 -12.63 4.14
N HIS A 54 0.00 -11.38 4.38
CA HIS A 54 0.26 -10.86 5.72
C HIS A 54 -0.99 -10.20 6.32
N SER A 55 -1.50 -10.76 7.42
CA SER A 55 -2.50 -10.10 8.25
C SER A 55 -1.82 -9.19 9.26
N LEU A 56 -2.18 -7.91 9.29
CA LEU A 56 -1.65 -6.94 10.23
C LEU A 56 -2.47 -6.96 11.54
N PRO A 57 -1.83 -6.81 12.72
CA PRO A 57 -2.50 -6.93 14.01
C PRO A 57 -3.42 -5.74 14.32
N ASN A 58 -3.21 -4.59 13.68
CA ASN A 58 -4.04 -3.40 13.79
C ASN A 58 -3.80 -2.46 12.60
N ARG A 59 -4.49 -1.32 12.58
CA ARG A 59 -4.47 -0.31 11.50
C ARG A 59 -3.54 0.89 11.79
N LEU A 60 -2.58 0.75 12.70
CA LEU A 60 -1.64 1.81 13.08
C LEU A 60 -0.25 1.54 12.49
N PHE A 61 0.18 2.37 11.55
CA PHE A 61 1.39 2.14 10.77
C PHE A 61 2.43 3.22 10.99
N VAL A 62 3.70 2.81 11.07
CA VAL A 62 4.83 3.74 11.06
C VAL A 62 5.20 4.04 9.61
N ALA A 63 4.99 5.29 9.21
CA ALA A 63 5.36 5.77 7.88
C ALA A 63 6.89 5.74 7.67
N PRO A 64 7.37 5.51 6.43
CA PRO A 64 8.79 5.57 6.10
C PRO A 64 9.29 7.01 6.13
N MET A 65 10.30 7.29 6.94
CA MET A 65 10.86 8.62 7.15
C MET A 65 12.39 8.56 7.08
N ALA A 66 12.96 9.07 5.99
CA ALA A 66 14.41 9.07 5.78
C ALA A 66 15.14 9.79 6.93
N GLY A 67 16.09 9.10 7.56
CA GLY A 67 16.85 9.56 8.72
C GLY A 67 16.13 9.42 10.07
N VAL A 68 14.91 8.87 10.11
CA VAL A 68 14.13 8.73 11.34
C VAL A 68 13.75 7.27 11.57
N THR A 69 13.18 6.60 10.58
CA THR A 69 12.66 5.23 10.73
C THR A 69 13.73 4.19 10.53
N ASP A 70 14.82 4.29 11.28
CA ASP A 70 15.86 3.28 11.33
C ASP A 70 15.42 2.01 12.08
N ARG A 71 16.26 0.98 12.10
CA ARG A 71 15.92 -0.31 12.71
C ARG A 71 15.53 -0.19 14.20
N PRO A 72 16.32 0.47 15.08
CA PRO A 72 15.93 0.68 16.47
C PRO A 72 14.59 1.41 16.63
N PHE A 73 14.33 2.46 15.85
CA PHE A 73 13.08 3.20 15.90
C PHE A 73 11.88 2.31 15.55
N ARG A 74 11.98 1.55 14.45
CA ARG A 74 10.92 0.62 14.03
C ARG A 74 10.65 -0.44 15.10
N GLN A 75 11.68 -1.05 15.67
CA GLN A 75 11.53 -2.02 16.74
C GLN A 75 10.84 -1.43 17.98
N LEU A 76 11.20 -0.21 18.37
CA LEU A 76 10.55 0.49 19.47
C LEU A 76 9.07 0.74 19.17
N CYS A 77 8.73 1.28 18.00
CA CYS A 77 7.34 1.53 17.64
C CYS A 77 6.51 0.25 17.56
N ARG A 78 7.07 -0.86 17.04
CA ARG A 78 6.41 -2.17 17.02
C ARG A 78 6.15 -2.68 18.45
N ARG A 79 7.12 -2.54 19.36
CA ARG A 79 6.95 -2.86 20.79
C ARG A 79 5.89 -2.00 21.48
N LEU A 80 5.70 -0.75 21.04
CA LEU A 80 4.69 0.17 21.57
C LEU A 80 3.31 0.00 20.92
N GLY A 81 3.13 -0.96 20.02
CA GLY A 81 1.83 -1.34 19.47
C GLY A 81 1.58 -0.96 18.02
N ALA A 82 2.55 -0.41 17.29
CA ALA A 82 2.40 -0.23 15.84
C ALA A 82 2.19 -1.58 15.15
N GLY A 83 1.15 -1.70 14.34
CA GLY A 83 0.80 -2.91 13.59
C GLY A 83 1.63 -3.14 12.34
N TYR A 84 2.33 -2.12 11.88
CA TYR A 84 3.23 -2.19 10.72
C TYR A 84 4.29 -1.09 10.80
N ALA A 85 5.46 -1.32 10.22
CA ALA A 85 6.49 -0.30 10.09
C ALA A 85 7.28 -0.50 8.81
N VAL A 86 7.47 0.58 8.05
CA VAL A 86 8.20 0.56 6.78
C VAL A 86 9.61 1.12 7.01
N SER A 87 10.61 0.50 6.38
CA SER A 87 11.99 0.97 6.45
C SER A 87 12.14 2.40 5.91
N GLU A 88 13.28 3.02 6.21
CA GLU A 88 13.71 4.15 5.39
C GLU A 88 13.77 3.76 3.91
N MET A 89 13.51 4.75 3.05
CA MET A 89 13.60 4.62 1.59
C MET A 89 15.01 4.19 1.13
N VAL A 90 15.07 3.08 0.41
CA VAL A 90 16.23 2.53 -0.30
C VAL A 90 16.17 2.98 -1.76
N THR A 91 17.33 3.21 -2.38
CA THR A 91 17.42 3.65 -3.78
C THR A 91 17.54 2.45 -4.73
N SER A 92 16.94 2.55 -5.91
CA SER A 92 17.12 1.55 -6.97
C SER A 92 18.50 1.56 -7.62
N ARG A 93 19.29 2.62 -7.40
CA ARG A 93 20.61 2.80 -8.00
C ARG A 93 21.65 1.85 -7.38
N LYS A 94 22.01 0.81 -8.14
CA LYS A 94 22.97 -0.24 -7.76
C LYS A 94 24.30 0.28 -7.22
N GLU A 95 24.84 1.34 -7.83
CA GLU A 95 26.11 1.93 -7.44
C GLU A 95 26.10 2.50 -6.01
N LEU A 96 24.92 2.73 -5.42
CA LEU A 96 24.76 3.22 -4.06
C LEU A 96 24.52 2.11 -3.03
N TRP A 97 24.34 0.85 -3.45
CA TRP A 97 24.00 -0.26 -2.55
C TRP A 97 25.14 -0.61 -1.59
N GLY A 98 26.40 -0.48 -2.02
CA GLY A 98 27.57 -0.68 -1.18
C GLY A 98 27.85 0.45 -0.18
N SER A 99 27.10 1.56 -0.24
CA SER A 99 27.32 2.67 0.70
C SER A 99 26.90 2.28 2.12
N LEU A 100 27.62 2.79 3.12
CA LEU A 100 27.27 2.59 4.54
C LEU A 100 25.82 2.98 4.84
N LYS A 101 25.32 4.04 4.19
CA LYS A 101 23.95 4.50 4.35
C LYS A 101 22.94 3.46 3.87
N THR A 102 23.14 2.89 2.68
CA THR A 102 22.22 1.88 2.15
C THR A 102 22.33 0.56 2.93
N SER A 103 23.55 0.15 3.29
CA SER A 103 23.76 -1.08 4.08
C SER A 103 23.06 -1.03 5.43
N ARG A 104 23.03 0.13 6.11
CA ARG A 104 22.30 0.29 7.39
C ARG A 104 20.78 0.23 7.21
N ARG A 105 20.27 0.72 6.09
CA ARG A 105 18.83 0.73 5.79
C ARG A 105 18.30 -0.67 5.45
N ALA A 106 19.14 -1.49 4.85
CA ALA A 106 18.85 -2.88 4.48
C ALA A 106 19.15 -3.89 5.61
N ASP A 107 19.54 -3.45 6.80
CA ASP A 107 19.65 -4.31 7.99
C ASP A 107 18.30 -4.36 8.72
N HIS A 108 17.74 -5.55 8.81
CA HIS A 108 16.47 -5.84 9.47
C HIS A 108 16.60 -6.81 10.64
N THR A 109 17.82 -7.04 11.13
CA THR A 109 18.11 -8.04 12.15
C THR A 109 17.28 -7.83 13.41
N GLY A 110 16.49 -8.84 13.77
CA GLY A 110 15.64 -8.83 14.96
C GLY A 110 14.37 -7.98 14.87
N GLU A 111 14.01 -7.47 13.69
CA GLU A 111 12.68 -6.87 13.51
C GLU A 111 11.56 -7.93 13.52
N PRO A 112 10.43 -7.67 14.19
CA PRO A 112 9.27 -8.52 14.08
C PRO A 112 8.64 -8.36 12.70
N GLY A 113 8.45 -9.48 11.99
CA GLY A 113 7.82 -9.49 10.68
C GLY A 113 6.37 -8.93 10.67
N PRO A 114 5.82 -8.64 9.48
CA PRO A 114 6.51 -8.66 8.19
C PRO A 114 7.52 -7.50 8.06
N ILE A 115 8.66 -7.76 7.43
CA ILE A 115 9.66 -6.73 7.10
C ILE A 115 9.23 -6.03 5.81
N ALA A 116 9.05 -4.72 5.88
CA ALA A 116 8.64 -3.89 4.76
C ALA A 116 9.73 -2.90 4.38
N VAL A 117 10.13 -2.91 3.10
CA VAL A 117 11.16 -2.02 2.57
C VAL A 117 10.57 -1.10 1.53
N GLN A 118 10.76 0.20 1.72
CA GLN A 118 10.41 1.19 0.71
C GLN A 118 11.56 1.38 -0.27
N ILE A 119 11.30 1.26 -1.58
CA ILE A 119 12.25 1.53 -2.67
C ILE A 119 11.83 2.77 -3.48
N ALA A 120 12.79 3.44 -4.09
CA ALA A 120 12.55 4.59 -4.97
C ALA A 120 13.54 4.64 -6.14
N GLY A 121 13.00 4.96 -7.31
CA GLY A 121 13.73 4.96 -8.58
C GLY A 121 12.84 5.50 -9.72
N THR A 122 13.39 5.47 -10.92
CA THR A 122 12.78 6.05 -12.15
C THR A 122 13.01 5.19 -13.38
N ASP A 123 13.41 3.95 -13.18
CA ASP A 123 13.71 2.99 -14.23
C ASP A 123 13.16 1.65 -13.74
N ALA A 124 12.31 1.02 -14.56
CA ALA A 124 11.59 -0.19 -14.18
C ALA A 124 12.54 -1.36 -13.89
N ALA A 125 13.53 -1.58 -14.76
CA ALA A 125 14.51 -2.65 -14.57
C ALA A 125 15.31 -2.46 -13.27
N MET A 126 15.78 -1.24 -12.99
CA MET A 126 16.47 -0.95 -11.72
C MET A 126 15.56 -1.13 -10.50
N MET A 127 14.27 -0.78 -10.60
CA MET A 127 13.30 -0.98 -9.52
C MET A 127 13.06 -2.47 -9.24
N ALA A 128 12.91 -3.29 -10.29
CA ALA A 128 12.77 -4.74 -10.17
C ALA A 128 14.02 -5.36 -9.51
N GLU A 129 15.21 -4.95 -9.94
CA GLU A 129 16.47 -5.41 -9.34
C GLU A 129 16.60 -4.99 -7.87
N ALA A 130 16.15 -3.78 -7.52
CA ALA A 130 16.14 -3.30 -6.15
C ALA A 130 15.14 -4.05 -5.26
N ALA A 131 13.98 -4.42 -5.81
CA ALA A 131 13.02 -5.28 -5.13
C ALA A 131 13.63 -6.65 -4.83
N ALA A 132 14.18 -7.32 -5.84
CA ALA A 132 14.86 -8.61 -5.69
C ALA A 132 16.00 -8.54 -4.66
N TYR A 133 16.85 -7.51 -4.75
CA TYR A 133 17.95 -7.30 -3.80
C TYR A 133 17.49 -7.18 -2.34
N ASN A 134 16.35 -6.54 -2.07
CA ASN A 134 15.82 -6.42 -0.70
C ASN A 134 15.07 -7.69 -0.26
N ILE A 135 14.41 -8.40 -1.17
CA ILE A 135 13.79 -9.71 -0.90
C ILE A 135 14.85 -10.72 -0.46
N ASP A 136 15.99 -10.79 -1.16
CA ASP A 136 17.13 -11.65 -0.79
C ASP A 136 17.69 -11.34 0.61
N ARG A 137 17.36 -10.17 1.15
CA ARG A 137 17.78 -9.69 2.48
C ARG A 137 16.67 -9.76 3.52
N GLY A 138 15.57 -10.42 3.19
CA GLY A 138 14.47 -10.71 4.11
C GLY A 138 13.29 -9.74 4.03
N ALA A 139 13.26 -8.82 3.07
CA ALA A 139 12.05 -8.04 2.83
C ALA A 139 10.91 -8.98 2.40
N GLN A 140 9.77 -8.86 3.07
CA GLN A 140 8.54 -9.60 2.78
C GLN A 140 7.53 -8.74 2.03
N ILE A 141 7.64 -7.42 2.15
CA ILE A 141 6.81 -6.45 1.43
C ILE A 141 7.74 -5.40 0.83
N ILE A 142 7.53 -5.12 -0.46
CA ILE A 142 8.17 -4.02 -1.18
C ILE A 142 7.15 -2.89 -1.35
N ASP A 143 7.50 -1.71 -0.86
CA ASP A 143 6.72 -0.49 -0.98
C ASP A 143 7.38 0.45 -2.00
N ILE A 144 6.64 0.98 -2.96
CA ILE A 144 7.19 1.84 -4.01
C ILE A 144 6.89 3.29 -3.67
N ASN A 145 7.94 4.11 -3.50
CA ASN A 145 7.75 5.53 -3.21
C ASN A 145 7.31 6.29 -4.47
N MET A 146 6.02 6.59 -4.56
CA MET A 146 5.44 7.49 -5.56
C MET A 146 4.93 8.81 -4.95
N GLY A 147 5.30 9.11 -3.70
CA GLY A 147 4.67 10.21 -2.94
C GLY A 147 5.60 11.32 -2.44
N CYS A 148 6.91 11.09 -2.32
CA CYS A 148 7.79 12.08 -1.69
C CYS A 148 7.95 13.35 -2.56
N PRO A 149 7.66 14.57 -2.04
CA PRO A 149 7.81 15.82 -2.78
C PRO A 149 9.21 16.45 -2.64
N ALA A 150 10.15 15.80 -1.95
CA ALA A 150 11.45 16.38 -1.66
C ALA A 150 12.24 16.62 -2.95
N LYS A 151 12.76 17.85 -3.15
CA LYS A 151 13.51 18.25 -4.36
C LYS A 151 14.60 17.26 -4.78
N LYS A 152 15.33 16.67 -3.83
CA LYS A 152 16.39 15.69 -4.09
C LYS A 152 15.89 14.39 -4.74
N VAL A 153 14.62 14.06 -4.53
CA VAL A 153 13.93 12.88 -5.07
C VAL A 153 13.21 13.27 -6.37
N CYS A 154 12.41 14.34 -6.36
CA CYS A 154 11.64 14.78 -7.53
C CYS A 154 12.48 15.31 -8.69
N ASN A 155 13.64 15.93 -8.43
CA ASN A 155 14.53 16.38 -9.51
C ASN A 155 15.14 15.22 -10.31
N LYS A 156 15.03 13.99 -9.79
CA LYS A 156 15.40 12.77 -10.51
C LYS A 156 14.21 12.06 -11.13
N TRP A 157 13.01 12.66 -11.13
CA TRP A 157 11.73 12.08 -11.55
C TRP A 157 11.17 10.95 -10.66
N ALA A 158 11.67 10.81 -9.43
CA ALA A 158 11.17 9.84 -8.45
C ALA A 158 10.18 10.49 -7.47
N GLY A 159 9.56 9.68 -6.59
CA GLY A 159 8.61 10.17 -5.60
C GLY A 159 7.35 10.73 -6.27
N SER A 160 6.81 11.85 -5.80
CA SER A 160 5.58 12.42 -6.40
C SER A 160 5.74 12.88 -7.84
N ALA A 161 6.96 13.08 -8.32
CA ALA A 161 7.22 13.41 -9.72
C ALA A 161 6.96 12.21 -10.66
N LEU A 162 7.07 10.97 -10.17
CA LEU A 162 6.77 9.77 -10.95
C LEU A 162 5.31 9.75 -11.38
N MET A 163 4.40 10.23 -10.52
CA MET A 163 2.96 10.28 -10.79
C MET A 163 2.56 11.21 -11.95
N ARG A 164 3.50 11.97 -12.52
CA ARG A 164 3.28 12.73 -13.76
C ARG A 164 3.48 11.91 -15.03
N ASN A 165 4.02 10.70 -14.90
CA ASN A 165 4.28 9.77 -15.99
C ASN A 165 3.64 8.42 -15.62
N GLU A 166 2.34 8.32 -15.85
CA GLU A 166 1.55 7.12 -15.55
C GLU A 166 2.07 5.88 -16.27
N ALA A 167 2.55 6.02 -17.51
CA ALA A 167 3.13 4.92 -18.27
C ALA A 167 4.35 4.31 -17.57
N LEU A 168 5.28 5.15 -17.09
CA LEU A 168 6.44 4.68 -16.32
C LEU A 168 6.03 4.12 -14.95
N ALA A 169 5.01 4.70 -14.31
CA ALA A 169 4.51 4.18 -13.04
C ALA A 169 3.94 2.76 -13.19
N LEU A 170 3.19 2.51 -14.28
CA LEU A 170 2.71 1.18 -14.65
C LEU A 170 3.87 0.23 -14.94
N GLU A 171 4.83 0.66 -15.77
CA GLU A 171 6.03 -0.14 -16.10
C GLU A 171 6.83 -0.55 -14.86
N ILE A 172 6.85 0.27 -13.81
CA ILE A 172 7.51 -0.04 -12.53
C ILE A 172 6.73 -1.06 -11.67
N VAL A 173 5.40 -1.12 -11.81
CA VAL A 173 4.53 -1.96 -10.97
C VAL A 173 4.24 -3.33 -11.60
N GLU A 174 4.31 -3.43 -12.93
CA GLU A 174 4.19 -4.69 -13.69
C GLU A 174 5.43 -5.59 -13.55
#